data_AF-A0A8J7FXF7-F1
#
_entry.id   AF-A0A8J7FXF7-F1
#
_cell.length_a   1.000
_cell.length_b   1.000
_cell.length_c   1.000
_cell.angle_alpha   90.00
_cell.angle_beta   90.00
_cell.angle_gamma   90.00
#
_symmetry.space_group_name_H-M   'P 1'
#
loop_
_entity.id
_entity.type
_entity.pdbx_description
1 polymer ?
#
loop_
_entity_poly.entity_id
_entity_poly.type
_entity_poly.pdbx_seq_one_letter_code
_entity_poly.pdbx_strand_id
1 'polypeptide(L)'
;MQNESGLIQVEATSRFQRKVKSLAKKYRSIQADVSPIIKQLEAGEHPGDQVPDIGYEVYKVRIKNSDIQKGKSRGYRLLYL
;
A
#
# COMPACT_ATOMS: atom_id res chain seq x y z
N MET A 1 -22.55 -12.33 -11.09
CA MET A 1 -21.38 -13.10 -10.61
C MET A 1 -21.10 -12.60 -9.21
N GLN A 2 -21.36 -13.46 -8.24
CA GLN A 2 -21.29 -13.15 -6.81
C GLN A 2 -19.82 -13.00 -6.43
N ASN A 3 -19.38 -11.80 -6.03
CA ASN A 3 -18.15 -11.69 -5.26
C ASN A 3 -18.60 -11.68 -3.80
N GLU A 4 -18.55 -12.85 -3.17
CA GLU A 4 -18.53 -12.93 -1.71
C GLU A 4 -17.31 -12.16 -1.25
N SER A 5 -17.52 -10.90 -0.87
CA SER A 5 -16.53 -10.07 -0.20
C SER A 5 -16.25 -10.73 1.15
N GLY A 6 -15.33 -11.70 1.16
CA GLY A 6 -14.63 -12.08 2.38
C GLY A 6 -14.06 -10.79 2.93
N LEU A 7 -14.53 -10.38 4.11
CA LEU A 7 -14.06 -9.17 4.77
C LEU A 7 -12.57 -9.36 5.09
N ILE A 8 -11.68 -8.98 4.17
CA ILE A 8 -10.25 -9.01 4.42
C ILE A 8 -9.94 -7.87 5.38
N GLN A 9 -9.53 -8.24 6.59
CA GLN A 9 -9.12 -7.29 7.61
C GLN A 9 -7.70 -6.82 7.31
N VAL A 10 -7.56 -5.55 6.89
CA VAL A 10 -6.26 -4.93 6.64
C VAL A 10 -5.78 -4.24 7.92
N GLU A 11 -4.72 -4.76 8.52
CA GLU A 11 -4.13 -4.19 9.74
C GLU A 11 -2.86 -3.40 9.48
N ALA A 12 -2.84 -2.16 9.96
CA ALA A 12 -1.70 -1.27 9.84
C ALA A 12 -0.73 -1.47 11.00
N THR A 13 0.49 -1.93 10.72
CA THR A 13 1.54 -2.03 11.76
C THR A 13 1.90 -0.66 12.35
N SER A 14 2.34 -0.64 13.61
CA SER A 14 2.78 0.60 14.27
C SER A 14 3.94 1.29 13.52
N ARG A 15 4.83 0.51 12.89
CA ARG A 15 5.93 1.01 12.04
C ARG A 15 5.38 1.73 10.80
N PHE A 16 4.37 1.15 10.16
CA PHE A 16 3.70 1.75 9.02
C PHE A 16 3.05 3.08 9.42
N GLN A 17 2.25 3.10 10.48
CA GLN A 17 1.57 4.31 10.96
C GLN A 17 2.56 5.45 11.26
N ARG A 18 3.67 5.16 11.96
CA ARG A 18 4.73 6.14 12.24
C ARG A 18 5.37 6.71 10.95
N LYS A 19 5.66 5.85 9.98
CA LYS A 19 6.22 6.28 8.68
C LYS A 19 5.23 7.13 7.88
N VAL A 20 3.96 6.72 7.79
CA VAL A 20 2.92 7.50 7.12
C VAL A 20 2.78 8.86 7.78
N LYS A 21 2.75 8.94 9.12
CA LYS A 21 2.69 10.22 9.85
C LYS A 21 3.88 11.12 9.55
N SER A 22 5.09 10.56 9.46
CA SER A 22 6.29 11.31 9.09
C SER A 22 6.24 11.80 7.64
N LEU A 23 5.84 10.95 6.70
CA LEU A 23 5.72 11.29 5.28
C LEU A 23 4.60 12.28 5.01
N ALA A 24 3.49 12.20 5.74
CA ALA A 24 2.35 13.11 5.64
C ALA A 24 2.72 14.58 5.92
N LYS A 25 3.81 14.83 6.67
CA LYS A 25 4.36 16.18 6.86
C LYS A 25 4.92 16.78 5.57
N LYS A 26 5.52 15.94 4.72
CA LYS A 26 6.18 16.36 3.47
C LYS A 26 5.29 16.18 2.24
N TYR A 27 4.44 15.17 2.26
CA TYR A 27 3.60 14.74 1.15
C TYR A 27 2.17 14.62 1.66
N ARG A 28 1.36 15.67 1.44
CA ARG A 28 0.03 15.77 2.06
C ARG A 28 -0.95 14.78 1.44
N SER A 29 -0.69 14.34 0.21
CA SER A 29 -1.53 13.39 -0.51
C SER A 29 -1.23 11.92 -0.19
N ILE A 30 -0.25 11.59 0.66
CA ILE A 30 0.09 10.18 0.94
C ILE A 30 -1.09 9.34 1.42
N GLN A 31 -2.00 9.90 2.22
CA GLN A 31 -3.19 9.18 2.68
C GLN A 31 -4.14 8.87 1.50
N ALA A 32 -4.34 9.85 0.62
CA ALA A 32 -5.14 9.67 -0.59
C ALA A 32 -4.48 8.70 -1.58
N ASP A 33 -3.15 8.73 -1.70
CA ASP A 33 -2.38 7.83 -2.57
C ASP A 33 -2.43 6.37 -2.09
N VAL A 34 -2.48 6.14 -0.77
CA VAL A 34 -2.49 4.79 -0.16
C VAL A 34 -3.92 4.24 -0.03
N SER A 35 -4.92 5.09 0.19
CA SER A 35 -6.33 4.68 0.34
C SER A 35 -6.83 3.70 -0.75
N PRO A 36 -6.61 3.91 -2.06
CA PRO A 36 -7.09 2.96 -3.07
C PRO A 36 -6.43 1.58 -2.94
N ILE A 37 -5.19 1.51 -2.47
CA ILE A 37 -4.49 0.24 -2.27
C ILE A 37 -5.09 -0.51 -1.09
N ILE A 38 -5.42 0.18 0.00
CA ILE A 38 -6.10 -0.43 1.15
C ILE A 38 -7.47 -1.00 0.73
N LYS A 39 -8.24 -0.25 -0.06
CA LYS A 39 -9.54 -0.73 -0.57
C LYS A 39 -9.42 -1.96 -1.46
N GLN A 40 -8.37 -2.04 -2.27
CA GLN A 40 -8.07 -3.23 -3.08
C GLN A 40 -7.76 -4.43 -2.20
N LEU A 41 -6.94 -4.24 -1.16
CA LEU A 41 -6.62 -5.28 -0.18
C LEU A 41 -7.87 -5.76 0.56
N GLU A 42 -8.73 -4.84 1.01
CA GLU A 42 -10.02 -5.15 1.66
C GLU A 42 -10.98 -5.90 0.72
N ALA A 43 -10.87 -5.69 -0.59
CA ALA A 43 -11.68 -6.35 -1.61
C ALA A 43 -11.19 -7.75 -1.99
N GLY A 44 -10.08 -8.24 -1.41
CA GLY A 44 -9.50 -9.54 -1.78
C GLY A 44 -8.46 -9.48 -2.89
N GLU A 45 -8.13 -8.29 -3.38
CA GLU A 45 -7.07 -8.13 -4.39
C GLU A 45 -5.70 -8.11 -3.72
N HIS A 46 -4.71 -8.75 -4.36
CA HIS A 46 -3.32 -8.72 -3.93
C HIS A 46 -2.49 -7.87 -4.92
N PRO A 47 -2.59 -6.53 -4.86
CA PRO A 47 -1.87 -5.67 -5.78
C PRO A 47 -0.35 -5.77 -5.57
N GLY A 48 0.41 -5.69 -6.67
CA GLY A 48 1.88 -5.62 -6.63
C GLY A 48 2.56 -6.95 -6.92
N ASP A 49 3.85 -7.00 -6.62
CA ASP A 49 4.71 -8.14 -6.91
C ASP A 49 5.13 -8.81 -5.61
N GLN A 50 5.12 -10.14 -5.57
CA GLN A 50 5.72 -10.89 -4.47
C GLN A 50 7.23 -10.64 -4.45
N VAL A 51 7.78 -10.40 -3.27
CA VAL A 51 9.23 -10.27 -3.08
C VAL A 51 9.83 -11.67 -3.06
N PRO A 52 10.74 -12.01 -3.99
CA PRO A 52 11.38 -13.33 -4.01
C PRO A 52 12.39 -13.50 -2.86
N ASP A 53 12.70 -14.76 -2.53
CA ASP A 53 13.85 -15.18 -1.70
C ASP A 53 13.88 -14.69 -0.24
N ILE A 54 12.73 -14.41 0.35
CA ILE A 54 12.61 -13.92 1.74
C ILE A 54 11.99 -14.93 2.72
N GLY A 55 11.63 -16.13 2.26
CA GLY A 55 11.09 -17.22 3.09
C GLY A 55 9.66 -17.02 3.60
N TYR A 56 9.03 -15.87 3.30
CA TYR A 56 7.66 -15.52 3.67
C TYR A 56 6.95 -14.83 2.48
N GLU A 57 5.63 -14.95 2.40
CA GLU A 57 4.84 -14.27 1.37
C GLU A 57 4.70 -12.78 1.70
N VAL A 58 5.61 -11.95 1.17
CA VAL A 58 5.51 -10.49 1.26
C VAL A 58 5.29 -9.92 -0.13
N TYR A 59 4.30 -9.06 -0.23
CA TYR A 59 3.95 -8.36 -1.46
C TYR A 59 4.45 -6.91 -1.43
N LYS A 60 4.77 -6.37 -2.60
CA LYS A 60 5.31 -5.04 -2.79
C LYS A 60 4.54 -4.26 -3.84
N VAL A 61 3.98 -3.13 -3.42
CA VAL A 61 3.26 -2.19 -4.30
C VAL A 61 4.07 -0.93 -4.54
N ARG A 62 4.17 -0.50 -5.80
CA ARG A 62 4.72 0.81 -6.17
C ARG A 62 3.58 1.82 -6.30
N ILE A 63 3.47 2.71 -5.32
CA ILE A 63 2.44 3.73 -5.26
C ILE A 63 2.99 5.02 -5.87
N LYS A 64 2.24 5.65 -6.78
CA LYS A 64 2.59 6.97 -7.30
C LYS A 64 2.52 7.98 -6.15
N ASN A 65 3.52 8.85 -6.04
CA ASN A 65 3.44 10.00 -5.14
C ASN A 65 2.79 11.16 -5.91
N SER A 66 1.57 11.56 -5.52
CA SER A 66 0.84 12.62 -6.22
C SER A 66 1.42 14.01 -5.96
N ASP A 67 2.11 14.20 -4.83
CA ASP A 67 2.77 15.46 -4.47
C ASP A 67 4.04 15.73 -5.31
N ILE A 68 4.56 14.71 -6.01
CA ILE A 68 5.73 14.87 -6.88
C ILE A 68 5.30 14.65 -8.33
N GLN A 69 5.54 15.62 -9.22
CA GLN A 69 5.34 15.49 -10.68
C GLN A 69 6.38 14.55 -11.34
N LYS A 70 6.75 13.46 -10.65
CA LYS A 70 7.61 12.39 -11.13
C LYS A 70 6.83 11.11 -10.83
N GLY A 71 6.62 10.27 -11.84
CA GLY A 71 5.78 9.07 -11.74
C GLY A 71 6.26 8.01 -10.73
N LYS A 72 5.90 6.74 -10.96
CA LYS A 72 6.15 5.62 -10.03
C LYS A 72 7.63 5.40 -9.66
N SER A 73 8.58 6.02 -10.35
CA SER A 73 10.02 5.93 -10.05
C SER A 73 10.43 6.62 -8.75
N ARG A 74 9.79 7.74 -8.38
CA ARG A 74 10.02 8.47 -7.11
C ARG A 74 8.84 8.36 -6.14
N GLY A 75 7.98 7.38 -6.37
CA GLY A 75 6.82 7.09 -5.54
C GLY A 75 7.17 6.36 -4.24
N TYR A 76 6.12 5.90 -3.56
CA TYR A 76 6.25 5.10 -2.35
C TYR A 76 6.34 3.61 -2.68
N ARG A 77 6.87 2.85 -1.73
CA ARG A 77 6.84 1.40 -1.75
C ARG A 77 6.08 0.95 -0.51
N LEU A 78 4.95 0.29 -0.72
CA LEU A 78 4.17 -0.36 0.33
C LEU A 78 4.58 -1.83 0.35
N LEU A 79 4.79 -2.37 1.54
CA LEU A 79 5.04 -3.79 1.79
C LEU A 79 3.95 -4.28 2.71
N TYR A 80 3.33 -5.42 2.36
CA TYR A 80 2.31 -6.08 3.16
C TYR A 80 2.47 -7.60 3.06
N LEU A 81 1.90 -8.29 4.04
CA LEU A 81 1.87 -9.73 4.20
C LEU A 81 0.43 -10.16 4.50
#